data_AF-A0A2V5MB44-F1
#
_entry.id   AF-A0A2V5MB44-F1
#
_cell.length_a   1.000
_cell.length_b   1.000
_cell.length_c   1.000
_cell.angle_alpha   90.00
_cell.angle_beta   90.00
_cell.angle_gamma   90.00
#
_symmetry.space_group_name_H-M   'P 1'
#
loop_
_entity.id
_entity.type
_entity.pdbx_description
1 polymer ?
#
loop_
_entity_poly.entity_id
_entity_poly.type
_entity_poly.pdbx_seq_one_letter_code
_entity_poly.pdbx_strand_id
1 'polypeptide(L)'
;FVGFIVVALVGAAAEMAAAFSAARKNHLDLSVSIALGSAAQIALFVAPVLVLLSYLIGPAPMDLNFWPGAVAMVLFATLTASLVTSSGRSAWFVGVLVVLVYLMFATALYLLPPGGNK
;
A
#
# COMPACT_ATOMS: atom_id res chain seq x y z
N PHE A 1 -12.52 -3.77 3.76
CA PHE A 1 -11.75 -3.41 4.98
C PHE A 1 -10.66 -4.42 5.35
N VAL A 2 -11.00 -5.66 5.77
CA VAL A 2 -10.04 -6.63 6.35
C VAL A 2 -8.81 -6.87 5.47
N GLY A 3 -8.99 -7.21 4.19
CA GLY A 3 -7.86 -7.43 3.28
C GLY A 3 -7.00 -6.18 3.05
N PHE A 4 -7.64 -5.06 2.70
CA PHE A 4 -6.94 -3.80 2.35
C PHE A 4 -6.23 -3.11 3.52
N ILE A 5 -6.75 -3.23 4.74
CA ILE A 5 -6.22 -2.51 5.90
C ILE A 5 -5.53 -3.48 6.86
N VAL A 6 -6.26 -4.45 7.39
CA VAL A 6 -5.77 -5.30 8.49
C VAL A 6 -4.69 -6.25 7.98
N VAL A 7 -4.98 -7.03 6.94
CA VAL A 7 -4.04 -8.01 6.39
C VAL A 7 -2.82 -7.32 5.80
N ALA A 8 -3.01 -6.21 5.07
CA ALA A 8 -1.91 -5.42 4.52
C ALA A 8 -0.97 -4.87 5.60
N LEU A 9 -1.52 -4.35 6.71
CA LEU A 9 -0.71 -3.78 7.79
C LEU A 9 0.10 -4.84 8.53
N VAL A 10 -0.46 -6.04 8.72
CA VAL A 10 0.28 -7.18 9.30
C VAL A 10 1.36 -7.66 8.33
N GLY A 11 1.04 -7.78 7.03
CA GLY A 11 1.98 -8.23 6.01
C GLY A 11 3.19 -7.30 5.82
N ALA A 12 2.99 -5.99 5.99
CA ALA A 12 4.03 -4.97 5.84
C ALA A 12 4.67 -4.53 7.17
N ALA A 13 4.34 -5.19 8.30
CA ALA A 13 4.75 -4.73 9.62
C ALA A 13 6.27 -4.71 9.81
N ALA A 14 6.97 -5.71 9.23
CA ALA A 14 8.42 -5.82 9.33
C ALA A 14 9.14 -4.69 8.57
N GLU A 15 8.73 -4.41 7.33
CA GLU A 15 9.28 -3.32 6.53
C GLU A 15 8.96 -1.95 7.14
N MET A 16 7.76 -1.79 7.70
CA MET A 16 7.36 -0.56 8.37
C MET A 16 8.22 -0.30 9.63
N ALA A 17 8.53 -1.33 10.41
CA ALA A 17 9.44 -1.22 11.54
C ALA A 17 10.87 -0.82 11.11
N ALA A 18 11.36 -1.40 10.00
CA ALA A 18 12.65 -1.05 9.42
C ALA A 18 12.69 0.41 8.92
N ALA A 19 11.65 0.84 8.20
CA ALA A 19 11.51 2.22 7.72
C ALA A 19 11.48 3.22 8.89
N PHE A 20 10.68 2.98 9.93
CA PHE A 20 10.66 3.84 11.13
C PHE A 20 12.00 3.86 11.87
N SER A 21 12.72 2.74 11.91
CA SER A 21 14.07 2.70 12.48
C SER A 21 15.05 3.57 11.70
N ALA A 22 15.01 3.51 10.36
CA ALA A 22 15.83 4.35 9.48
C ALA A 22 15.49 5.84 9.62
N ALA A 23 14.19 6.19 9.62
CA ALA A 23 13.73 7.57 9.80
C ALA A 23 14.17 8.16 11.15
N ARG A 24 14.09 7.39 12.24
CA ARG A 24 14.56 7.82 13.58
C ARG A 24 16.06 8.09 13.63
N LYS A 25 16.84 7.47 12.75
CA LYS A 25 18.28 7.69 12.58
C LYS A 25 18.61 8.81 11.60
N ASN A 26 17.62 9.64 11.22
CA ASN A 26 17.76 10.69 10.19
C ASN A 26 18.16 10.17 8.81
N HIS A 27 17.91 8.89 8.51
CA HIS A 27 18.11 8.32 7.17
C HIS A 27 16.79 8.26 6.42
N LEU A 28 16.25 9.44 6.06
CA LEU A 28 14.97 9.55 5.37
C LEU A 28 14.98 8.90 3.98
N ASP A 29 16.07 9.03 3.22
CA ASP A 29 16.19 8.41 1.90
C ASP A 29 16.10 6.87 1.98
N LEU A 30 16.72 6.28 3.01
CA LEU A 30 16.63 4.85 3.31
C LEU A 30 15.21 4.46 3.73
N SER A 31 14.55 5.26 4.57
CA SER A 31 13.17 5.00 4.98
C SER A 31 12.21 5.00 3.77
N VAL A 32 12.37 5.96 2.87
CA VAL A 32 11.54 6.09 1.66
C VAL A 32 11.83 4.96 0.68
N SER A 33 13.11 4.59 0.49
CA SER A 33 13.48 3.50 -0.41
C SER A 33 12.97 2.14 0.07
N ILE A 34 12.96 1.88 1.39
CA ILE A 34 12.34 0.68 1.96
C ILE A 34 10.84 0.64 1.63
N ALA A 35 10.13 1.76 1.85
CA ALA A 35 8.68 1.84 1.62
C ALA A 35 8.30 1.69 0.13
N LEU A 36 8.96 2.45 -0.75
CA LEU A 36 8.70 2.39 -2.20
C LEU A 36 9.18 1.06 -2.80
N GLY A 37 10.31 0.52 -2.32
CA GLY A 37 10.84 -0.77 -2.74
C GLY A 37 9.89 -1.92 -2.40
N SER A 38 9.38 -1.97 -1.17
CA SER A 38 8.38 -2.96 -0.75
C SER A 38 7.09 -2.85 -1.59
N ALA A 39 6.57 -1.64 -1.81
CA ALA A 39 5.38 -1.44 -2.64
C ALA A 39 5.59 -1.89 -4.11
N ALA A 40 6.73 -1.54 -4.71
CA ALA A 40 7.09 -1.96 -6.06
C ALA A 40 7.26 -3.48 -6.16
N GLN A 41 7.89 -4.12 -5.17
CA GLN A 41 8.03 -5.57 -5.11
C GLN A 41 6.68 -6.27 -5.02
N ILE A 42 5.76 -5.74 -4.20
CA ILE A 42 4.40 -6.29 -4.11
C ILE A 42 3.69 -6.20 -5.47
N ALA A 43 3.79 -5.05 -6.14
CA ALA A 43 3.11 -4.81 -7.41
C ALA A 43 3.71 -5.59 -8.59
N LEU A 44 5.04 -5.64 -8.70
CA LEU A 44 5.76 -6.18 -9.86
C LEU A 44 6.15 -7.66 -9.72
N PHE A 45 6.19 -8.17 -8.49
CA PHE A 45 6.61 -9.55 -8.24
C PHE A 45 5.55 -10.36 -7.51
N VAL A 46 5.11 -9.92 -6.33
CA VAL A 46 4.20 -10.72 -5.50
C VAL A 46 2.85 -10.93 -6.20
N ALA A 47 2.23 -9.87 -6.71
CA ALA A 47 0.94 -9.98 -7.38
C ALA A 47 0.99 -10.88 -8.65
N PRO A 48 1.94 -10.70 -9.59
CA PRO A 48 2.08 -11.60 -10.74
C PRO A 48 2.35 -13.05 -10.35
N VAL A 49 3.22 -13.29 -9.36
CA VAL A 49 3.52 -14.66 -8.89
C VAL A 49 2.28 -15.29 -8.29
N LEU A 50 1.49 -14.57 -7.50
CA LEU A 50 0.25 -15.08 -6.93
C LEU A 50 -0.79 -15.44 -8.01
N VAL A 51 -0.91 -14.62 -9.05
CA VAL A 51 -1.77 -14.92 -10.21
C VAL A 51 -1.31 -16.20 -10.89
N LEU A 52 -0.02 -16.34 -11.20
CA LEU A 52 0.50 -17.55 -11.85
C LEU A 52 0.37 -18.81 -10.97
N LEU A 53 0.66 -18.71 -9.68
CA LEU A 53 0.51 -19.81 -8.73
C LEU A 53 -0.94 -20.24 -8.58
N SER A 54 -1.90 -19.31 -8.64
CA SER A 54 -3.31 -19.63 -8.52
C SER A 54 -3.81 -20.62 -9.59
N TYR A 55 -3.19 -20.66 -10.77
CA TYR A 55 -3.52 -21.64 -11.81
C TYR A 55 -3.08 -23.06 -11.47
N LEU A 56 -2.08 -23.23 -10.60
CA LEU A 56 -1.52 -24.54 -10.24
C LEU A 56 -2.10 -25.09 -8.93
N ILE A 57 -2.28 -24.22 -7.94
CA ILE A 57 -2.63 -24.60 -6.57
C ILE A 57 -3.96 -23.98 -6.08
N GLY A 58 -4.51 -23.02 -6.83
CA GLY A 58 -5.72 -22.33 -6.44
C GLY A 58 -6.98 -23.15 -6.75
N PRO A 59 -8.03 -23.09 -5.91
CA PRO A 59 -9.33 -23.69 -6.23
C PRO A 59 -10.01 -22.98 -7.41
N ALA A 60 -9.63 -21.72 -7.68
CA ALA A 60 -9.99 -20.94 -8.84
C ALA A 60 -8.82 -20.01 -9.20
N PRO A 61 -8.65 -19.66 -10.49
CA PRO A 61 -7.61 -18.72 -10.90
C PRO A 61 -7.89 -17.33 -10.31
N MET A 62 -6.85 -16.71 -9.75
CA MET A 62 -6.86 -15.33 -9.26
C MET A 62 -6.66 -14.38 -10.42
N ASP A 63 -7.56 -13.42 -10.53
CA ASP A 63 -7.56 -12.35 -11.52
C ASP A 63 -7.21 -10.99 -10.89
N LEU A 64 -6.63 -10.09 -11.70
CA LEU A 64 -6.28 -8.71 -11.32
C LEU A 64 -7.48 -7.75 -11.47
N ASN A 65 -8.70 -8.28 -11.34
CA ASN A 65 -9.93 -7.51 -11.49
C ASN A 65 -10.29 -6.83 -10.17
N PHE A 66 -9.69 -5.66 -9.94
CA PHE A 66 -10.01 -4.83 -8.78
C PHE A 66 -11.25 -3.97 -9.05
N TRP A 67 -12.13 -3.84 -8.05
CA TRP A 67 -13.25 -2.90 -8.11
C TRP A 67 -12.75 -1.46 -8.39
N PRO A 68 -13.45 -0.65 -9.22
CA PRO A 68 -12.98 0.66 -9.66
C PRO A 68 -12.46 1.61 -8.56
N GLY A 69 -13.08 1.63 -7.39
CA GLY A 69 -12.59 2.49 -6.31
C GLY A 69 -11.29 1.98 -5.67
N ALA A 70 -10.99 0.68 -5.70
CA ALA A 70 -9.67 0.17 -5.29
C ALA A 70 -8.59 0.63 -6.26
N VAL A 71 -8.87 0.59 -7.58
CA VAL A 71 -7.97 1.13 -8.61
C VAL A 71 -7.74 2.64 -8.40
N ALA A 72 -8.81 3.41 -8.14
CA ALA A 72 -8.71 4.82 -7.86
C ALA A 72 -7.89 5.12 -6.58
N MET A 73 -8.12 4.37 -5.50
CA MET A 73 -7.36 4.52 -4.24
C MET A 73 -5.87 4.26 -4.45
N VAL A 74 -5.51 3.21 -5.22
CA VAL A 74 -4.11 2.93 -5.56
C VAL A 74 -3.51 4.07 -6.38
N LEU A 75 -4.23 4.58 -7.38
CA LEU A 75 -3.78 5.72 -8.19
C LEU A 75 -3.53 6.97 -7.34
N PHE A 76 -4.47 7.33 -6.46
CA PHE A 76 -4.28 8.47 -5.57
C PHE A 76 -3.13 8.25 -4.57
N ALA A 77 -3.01 7.05 -4.01
CA ALA A 77 -1.92 6.72 -3.09
C ALA A 77 -0.55 6.85 -3.77
N THR A 78 -0.38 6.34 -4.98
CA THR A 78 0.90 6.43 -5.71
C THR A 78 1.21 7.84 -6.15
N LEU A 79 0.23 8.62 -6.61
CA LEU A 79 0.42 10.04 -6.92
C LEU A 79 0.84 10.84 -5.68
N THR A 80 0.12 10.70 -4.57
CA THR A 80 0.45 11.40 -3.32
C THR A 80 1.84 11.00 -2.82
N ALA A 81 2.17 9.71 -2.81
CA ALA A 81 3.50 9.25 -2.44
C ALA A 81 4.58 9.90 -3.33
N SER A 82 4.38 9.92 -4.65
CA SER A 82 5.34 10.46 -5.61
C SER A 82 5.58 11.96 -5.39
N LEU A 83 4.50 12.74 -5.21
CA LEU A 83 4.56 14.19 -4.97
C LEU A 83 5.22 14.53 -3.64
N VAL A 84 4.96 13.74 -2.59
CA VAL A 84 5.57 13.96 -1.27
C VAL A 84 7.06 13.65 -1.32
N THR A 85 7.45 12.55 -1.98
CA THR A 85 8.86 12.13 -2.03
C THR A 85 9.71 12.94 -3.00
N SER A 86 9.12 13.59 -4.02
CA SER A 86 9.88 14.36 -5.01
C SER A 86 10.52 15.64 -4.46
N SER A 87 10.05 16.14 -3.32
CA SER A 87 10.52 17.38 -2.71
C SER A 87 11.86 17.24 -1.96
N GLY A 88 12.35 16.02 -1.73
CA GLY A 88 13.63 15.74 -1.06
C GLY A 88 13.73 16.21 0.41
N ARG A 89 12.64 16.76 0.97
CA ARG A 89 12.56 17.28 2.33
C ARG A 89 11.31 16.73 3.01
N SER A 90 11.46 16.22 4.23
CA SER A 90 10.32 15.79 5.03
C SER A 90 10.00 16.82 6.11
N ALA A 91 8.71 17.13 6.27
CA ALA A 91 8.18 17.89 7.38
C ALA A 91 7.16 17.03 8.12
N TRP A 92 7.15 17.12 9.45
CA TRP A 92 6.23 16.33 10.29
C TRP A 92 4.76 16.52 9.85
N PHE A 93 4.40 17.75 9.45
CA PHE A 93 3.06 18.08 8.97
C PHE A 93 2.68 17.32 7.69
N VAL A 94 3.62 17.17 6.75
CA VAL A 94 3.39 16.37 5.53
C VAL A 94 3.17 14.90 5.89
N GLY A 95 3.91 14.38 6.87
CA GLY A 95 3.68 13.04 7.41
C GLY A 95 2.26 12.88 7.98
N VAL A 96 1.78 13.85 8.76
CA VAL A 96 0.41 13.84 9.29
C VAL A 96 -0.63 13.86 8.17
N LEU A 97 -0.42 14.67 7.12
CA LEU A 97 -1.34 14.72 5.98
C LEU A 97 -1.44 13.37 5.26
N VAL A 98 -0.30 12.67 5.05
CA VAL A 98 -0.30 11.35 4.41
C VAL A 98 -1.01 10.30 5.29
N VAL A 99 -0.83 10.36 6.61
CA VAL A 99 -1.57 9.51 7.55
C VAL A 99 -3.08 9.80 7.49
N LEU A 100 -3.49 11.07 7.39
CA LEU A 100 -4.90 11.43 7.23
C LEU A 100 -5.50 10.86 5.94
N VAL A 101 -4.78 10.93 4.81
CA VAL A 101 -5.23 10.31 3.55
C VAL A 101 -5.43 8.81 3.73
N TYR A 102 -4.50 8.12 4.40
CA TYR A 102 -4.65 6.69 4.71
C TYR A 102 -5.89 6.40 5.58
N LEU A 103 -6.14 7.22 6.61
CA LEU A 103 -7.33 7.09 7.47
C LEU A 103 -8.63 7.36 6.71
N MET A 104 -8.64 8.30 5.75
CA MET A 104 -9.80 8.53 4.88
C MET A 104 -10.11 7.29 4.04
N PHE A 105 -9.09 6.64 3.46
CA PHE A 105 -9.27 5.38 2.73
C PHE A 105 -9.76 4.25 3.65
N ALA A 106 -9.19 4.12 4.84
CA ALA A 106 -9.61 3.11 5.82
C ALA A 106 -11.09 3.30 6.21
N THR A 107 -11.51 4.54 6.45
CA THR A 107 -12.89 4.90 6.80
C THR A 107 -13.83 4.64 5.63
N ALA A 108 -13.45 5.04 4.41
CA ALA A 108 -14.23 4.77 3.20
C ALA A 108 -14.45 3.26 2.98
N LEU A 109 -13.40 2.45 3.14
CA LEU A 109 -13.45 0.99 3.02
C LEU A 109 -14.23 0.29 4.15
N TYR A 110 -14.40 0.95 5.30
CA TYR A 110 -15.17 0.46 6.42
C TYR A 110 -16.67 0.77 6.24
N LEU A 111 -16.99 2.00 5.84
CA LEU A 111 -18.37 2.47 5.67
C LEU A 111 -19.00 2.02 4.35
N LEU A 112 -18.23 2.01 3.27
CA LEU A 112 -18.62 1.54 1.95
C LEU A 112 -17.73 0.36 1.56
N PRO A 113 -17.98 -0.84 2.14
CA PRO A 113 -17.27 -2.03 1.70
C PRO A 113 -17.55 -2.27 0.21
N PRO A 114 -16.56 -2.75 -0.57
CA PRO A 114 -16.78 -3.09 -1.96
C PRO A 114 -17.97 -4.05 -2.08
N GLY A 115 -19.05 -3.60 -2.71
CA GLY A 115 -20.19 -4.46 -3.00
C GLY A 115 -19.74 -5.54 -3.97
N GLY A 116 -19.77 -6.79 -3.53
CA GLY A 116 -19.53 -7.93 -4.40
C GLY A 116 -20.67 -7.99 -5.42
N ASN A 117 -20.40 -7.57 -6.65
CA ASN A 117 -21.17 -8.08 -7.77
C ASN A 117 -20.84 -9.57 -7.84
N LYS A 118 -21.84 -10.40 -7.56
CA LYS A 118 -21.80 -11.81 -7.91
C LYS A 118 -21.58 -11.96 -9.41
#